data_AF-W9Y9W1-F1
#
_entry.id   AF-W9Y9W1-F1
#
_cell.length_a   1.000
_cell.length_b   1.000
_cell.length_c   1.000
_cell.angle_alpha   90.00
_cell.angle_beta   90.00
_cell.angle_gamma   90.00
#
_symmetry.space_group_name_H-M   'P 1'
#
loop_
_entity.id
_entity.type
_entity.pdbx_description
1 polymer ?
#
loop_
_entity_poly.entity_id
_entity_poly.type
_entity_poly.pdbx_seq_one_letter_code
_entity_poly.pdbx_strand_id
1 'polypeptide(L)'
;MSGQVHRLVPVAKVVGLASSSMLTAYIASFSIATVPALSAAPVSTTDIAKQWNYAFELGRSTAPPFAVTCASCFAFLAYQSRHIKGSLPVTPSFLYAAAAIIAPCIVPYTLTIMAPTISAIVSKAQGKANAPSEAETKALLEKWRGQNMQRAYITGTAAVLSAIAILA
;
A
#
# COMPACT_ATOMS: atom_id res chain seq x y z
N MET A 1 11.14 -19.24 27.32
CA MET A 1 10.39 -18.08 26.77
C MET A 1 9.15 -17.89 27.63
N SER A 2 8.88 -16.68 28.13
CA SER A 2 7.79 -16.43 29.10
C SER A 2 6.40 -16.64 28.47
N GLY A 3 5.44 -17.14 29.26
CA GLY A 3 4.09 -17.45 28.79
C GLY A 3 3.31 -16.26 28.19
N GLN A 4 3.75 -15.03 28.44
CA GLN A 4 3.17 -13.82 27.85
C GLN A 4 3.48 -13.69 26.35
N VAL A 5 4.69 -14.04 25.90
CA VAL A 5 5.09 -13.94 24.48
C VAL A 5 4.30 -14.91 23.60
N HIS A 6 3.93 -16.08 24.14
CA HIS A 6 3.11 -17.06 23.41
C HIS A 6 1.69 -16.54 23.13
N ARG A 7 1.14 -15.69 24.01
CA ARG A 7 -0.20 -15.09 23.81
C ARG A 7 -0.22 -14.01 22.73
N LEU A 8 0.94 -13.44 22.39
CA LEU A 8 1.04 -12.40 21.36
C LEU A 8 1.03 -12.97 19.92
N VAL A 9 1.33 -14.26 19.73
CA VAL A 9 1.40 -14.86 18.40
C VAL A 9 0.04 -14.81 17.65
N PRO A 10 -1.08 -15.25 18.24
CA PRO A 10 -2.39 -15.15 17.58
C PRO A 10 -2.78 -13.70 17.30
N VAL A 11 -2.49 -12.79 18.25
CA VAL A 11 -2.77 -11.35 18.09
C VAL A 11 -2.00 -10.79 16.90
N ALA A 12 -0.70 -11.07 16.81
CA ALA A 12 0.14 -10.61 15.70
C ALA A 12 -0.31 -11.18 14.35
N LYS A 13 -0.78 -12.44 14.29
CA LYS A 13 -1.36 -13.02 13.07
C LYS A 13 -2.58 -12.24 12.59
N VAL A 14 -3.53 -11.99 13.50
CA VAL A 14 -4.78 -11.28 13.18
C VAL A 14 -4.50 -9.82 12.82
N VAL A 15 -3.74 -9.11 13.65
CA VAL A 15 -3.43 -7.68 13.43
C VAL A 15 -2.60 -7.49 12.16
N GLY A 16 -1.59 -8.34 11.94
CA GLY A 16 -0.75 -8.28 10.74
C GLY A 16 -1.55 -8.48 9.46
N LEU A 17 -2.33 -9.56 9.40
CA LEU A 17 -3.17 -9.88 8.23
C LEU A 17 -4.28 -8.85 7.99
N ALA A 18 -4.97 -8.41 9.04
CA ALA A 18 -6.01 -7.39 8.92
C ALA A 18 -5.43 -6.06 8.44
N SER A 19 -4.30 -5.63 9.00
CA SER A 19 -3.65 -4.37 8.64
C SER A 19 -3.16 -4.37 7.19
N SER A 20 -2.52 -5.45 6.73
CA SER A 20 -2.08 -5.55 5.34
C SER A 20 -3.25 -5.63 4.37
N SER A 21 -4.30 -6.39 4.69
CA SER A 21 -5.50 -6.50 3.85
C SER A 21 -6.24 -5.17 3.73
N MET A 22 -6.44 -4.47 4.86
CA MET A 22 -7.02 -3.12 4.89
C MET A 22 -6.17 -2.13 4.08
N LEU A 23 -4.85 -2.16 4.25
CA LEU A 23 -3.94 -1.30 3.50
C LEU A 23 -4.05 -1.55 1.99
N THR A 24 -4.11 -2.81 1.56
CA THR A 24 -4.30 -3.17 0.15
C THR A 24 -5.62 -2.63 -0.39
N ALA A 25 -6.73 -2.89 0.29
CA ALA A 25 -8.05 -2.43 -0.13
C ALA A 25 -8.13 -0.90 -0.17
N TYR A 26 -7.56 -0.23 0.84
CA TYR A 26 -7.51 1.22 0.94
C TYR A 26 -6.66 1.85 -0.17
N ILE A 27 -5.50 1.28 -0.50
CA ILE A 27 -4.70 1.77 -1.64
C ILE A 27 -5.46 1.53 -2.95
N ALA A 28 -6.04 0.34 -3.14
CA ALA A 28 -6.78 -0.01 -4.34
C ALA A 28 -8.01 0.90 -4.55
N SER A 29 -8.70 1.32 -3.47
CA SER A 29 -9.90 2.16 -3.56
C SER A 29 -9.65 3.48 -4.28
N PHE A 30 -8.45 4.08 -4.14
CA PHE A 30 -8.11 5.28 -4.88
C PHE A 30 -8.09 5.05 -6.40
N SER A 31 -7.65 3.87 -6.84
CA SER A 31 -7.56 3.52 -8.26
C SER A 31 -8.87 3.03 -8.85
N ILE A 32 -9.69 2.29 -8.09
CA ILE A 32 -10.96 1.71 -8.59
C ILE A 32 -12.16 2.64 -8.40
N ALA A 33 -12.14 3.52 -7.41
CA ALA A 33 -13.28 4.38 -7.07
C ALA A 33 -12.95 5.85 -7.21
N THR A 34 -11.89 6.34 -6.54
CA THR A 34 -11.58 7.77 -6.50
C THR A 34 -11.26 8.35 -7.88
N VAL A 35 -10.29 7.78 -8.61
CA VAL A 35 -9.92 8.32 -9.94
C VAL A 35 -11.09 8.28 -10.94
N PRO A 36 -11.84 7.18 -11.09
CA PRO A 36 -13.02 7.17 -11.96
C PRO A 36 -14.08 8.21 -11.57
N ALA A 37 -14.37 8.36 -10.27
CA ALA A 37 -15.33 9.35 -9.80
C ALA A 37 -14.89 10.79 -10.11
N LEU A 38 -13.60 11.09 -9.91
CA LEU A 38 -13.04 12.40 -10.25
C LEU A 38 -13.07 12.68 -11.76
N SER A 39 -12.76 11.68 -12.58
CA SER A 39 -12.78 11.81 -14.05
C SER A 39 -14.20 11.99 -14.63
N ALA A 40 -15.23 11.51 -13.94
CA ALA A 40 -16.62 11.66 -14.34
C ALA A 40 -17.24 13.01 -13.92
N ALA A 41 -16.60 13.76 -13.01
CA ALA A 41 -17.13 15.01 -12.50
C ALA A 41 -17.08 16.12 -13.58
N PRO A 42 -18.17 16.91 -13.77
CA PRO A 42 -18.23 17.98 -14.77
C PRO A 42 -17.53 19.26 -14.26
N VAL A 43 -16.26 19.14 -13.87
CA VAL A 43 -15.45 20.24 -13.31
C VAL A 43 -14.13 20.40 -14.05
N SER A 44 -13.43 21.51 -13.81
CA SER A 44 -12.16 21.79 -14.48
C SER A 44 -11.09 20.74 -14.15
N THR A 45 -10.14 20.51 -15.06
CA THR A 45 -9.00 19.60 -14.80
C THR A 45 -8.13 20.07 -13.63
N THR A 46 -8.10 21.37 -13.35
CA THR A 46 -7.45 21.96 -12.19
C THR A 46 -8.13 21.54 -10.89
N ASP A 47 -9.47 21.56 -10.84
CA ASP A 47 -10.21 21.16 -9.64
C ASP A 47 -10.16 19.64 -9.43
N ILE A 48 -10.18 18.85 -10.50
CA ILE A 48 -9.89 17.41 -10.45
C ILE A 48 -8.50 17.16 -9.82
N ALA A 49 -7.48 17.87 -10.28
CA ALA A 49 -6.11 17.74 -9.75
C ALA A 49 -6.03 18.13 -8.26
N LYS A 50 -6.76 19.17 -7.82
CA LYS A 50 -6.85 19.55 -6.40
C LYS A 50 -7.49 18.46 -5.55
N GLN A 51 -8.62 17.91 -5.99
CA GLN A 51 -9.32 16.85 -5.28
C GLN A 51 -8.49 15.56 -5.21
N TRP A 52 -7.84 15.20 -6.32
CA TRP A 52 -6.88 14.10 -6.33
C TRP A 52 -5.73 14.36 -5.35
N ASN A 53 -5.18 15.58 -5.31
CA ASN A 53 -4.06 15.92 -4.43
C ASN A 53 -4.45 15.80 -2.95
N TYR A 54 -5.65 16.26 -2.59
CA TYR A 54 -6.18 16.07 -1.25
C TYR A 54 -6.30 14.58 -0.90
N ALA A 55 -6.86 13.77 -1.80
CA ALA A 55 -6.97 12.32 -1.61
C ALA A 55 -5.59 11.64 -1.48
N PHE A 56 -4.60 12.08 -2.27
CA PHE A 56 -3.23 11.59 -2.20
C PHE A 56 -2.57 11.92 -0.86
N GLU A 57 -2.70 13.15 -0.36
CA GLU A 57 -2.14 13.56 0.93
C GLU A 57 -2.82 12.83 2.12
N LEU A 58 -4.13 12.58 2.01
CA LEU A 58 -4.83 11.70 2.96
C LEU A 58 -4.21 10.31 2.96
N GLY A 59 -4.03 9.68 1.78
CA GLY A 59 -3.38 8.38 1.67
C GLY A 59 -1.92 8.39 2.15
N ARG A 60 -1.18 9.47 1.91
CA ARG A 60 0.23 9.64 2.31
C ARG A 60 0.38 9.68 3.83
N SER A 61 -0.59 10.25 4.55
CA SER A 61 -0.58 10.33 6.01
C SER A 61 -1.13 9.08 6.69
N THR A 62 -2.10 8.39 6.08
CA THR A 62 -2.77 7.23 6.68
C THR A 62 -2.11 5.88 6.35
N ALA A 63 -1.55 5.69 5.16
CA ALA A 63 -1.00 4.41 4.72
C ALA A 63 0.28 3.95 5.48
N PRO A 64 1.26 4.82 5.80
CA PRO A 64 2.50 4.40 6.45
C PRO A 64 2.30 3.73 7.83
N PRO A 65 1.43 4.23 8.73
CA PRO A 65 1.10 3.54 9.98
C PRO A 65 0.65 2.08 9.80
N PHE A 66 -0.19 1.79 8.80
CA PHE A 66 -0.60 0.40 8.51
C PHE A 66 0.58 -0.43 8.01
N ALA A 67 1.43 0.11 7.14
CA ALA A 67 2.60 -0.58 6.61
C ALA A 67 3.60 -0.94 7.72
N VAL A 68 3.85 0.00 8.65
CA VAL A 68 4.71 -0.23 9.82
C VAL A 68 4.11 -1.29 10.74
N THR A 69 2.80 -1.21 10.98
CA THR A 69 2.08 -2.16 11.84
C THR A 69 2.17 -3.59 11.31
N CYS A 70 1.84 -3.81 10.02
CA CYS A 70 1.88 -5.15 9.44
C CYS A 70 3.34 -5.66 9.31
N ALA A 71 4.29 -4.82 8.91
CA ALA A 71 5.69 -5.20 8.84
C ALA A 71 6.24 -5.64 10.21
N SER A 72 5.89 -4.91 11.28
CA SER A 72 6.30 -5.25 12.65
C SER A 72 5.70 -6.58 13.12
N CYS A 73 4.41 -6.80 12.85
CA CYS A 73 3.75 -8.07 13.17
C CYS A 73 4.39 -9.24 12.42
N PHE A 74 4.66 -9.09 11.13
CA PHE A 74 5.26 -10.14 10.31
C PHE A 74 6.72 -10.41 10.70
N ALA A 75 7.51 -9.38 11.01
CA ALA A 75 8.87 -9.56 11.52
C ALA A 75 8.88 -10.35 12.85
N PHE A 76 7.97 -10.02 13.76
CA PHE A 76 7.79 -10.77 15.00
C PHE A 76 7.40 -12.23 14.73
N LEU A 77 6.43 -12.48 13.85
CA LEU A 77 5.99 -13.83 13.50
C LEU A 77 7.08 -14.65 12.80
N ALA A 78 7.91 -14.02 11.96
CA ALA A 78 9.07 -14.65 11.36
C ALA A 78 10.03 -15.16 12.45
N TYR A 79 10.38 -14.31 13.41
CA TYR A 79 11.26 -14.69 14.52
C TYR A 79 10.68 -15.81 15.40
N GLN A 80 9.38 -15.74 15.69
CA GLN A 80 8.69 -16.73 16.52
C GLN A 80 8.56 -18.09 15.83
N SER A 81 8.48 -18.12 14.50
CA SER A 81 8.32 -19.34 13.71
C SER A 81 9.62 -19.91 13.14
N ARG A 82 10.78 -19.35 13.50
CA ARG A 82 12.11 -19.71 12.93
C ARG A 82 12.51 -21.18 13.05
N HIS A 83 11.96 -21.90 14.03
CA HIS A 83 12.24 -23.32 14.26
C HIS A 83 11.09 -24.24 13.82
N ILE A 84 10.01 -23.68 13.28
CA ILE A 84 8.83 -24.43 12.86
C ILE A 84 9.05 -24.88 11.42
N LYS A 85 9.06 -26.21 11.22
CA LYS A 85 8.91 -26.81 9.89
C LYS A 85 7.42 -26.91 9.60
N GLY A 86 6.93 -26.09 8.66
CA GLY A 86 5.54 -26.11 8.23
C GLY A 86 5.23 -27.36 7.39
N SER A 87 3.96 -27.52 7.07
CA SER A 87 3.42 -28.53 6.15
C SER A 87 3.73 -28.25 4.67
N LEU A 88 4.13 -27.02 4.35
CA LEU A 88 4.50 -26.58 3.01
C LEU A 88 6.02 -26.64 2.76
N PRO A 89 6.47 -26.68 1.49
CA PRO A 89 7.90 -26.65 1.13
C PRO A 89 8.65 -25.40 1.63
N VAL A 90 7.93 -24.30 1.83
CA VAL A 90 8.48 -23.03 2.32
C VAL A 90 8.11 -22.85 3.79
N THR A 91 9.09 -22.52 4.63
CA THR A 91 8.84 -22.37 6.08
C THR A 91 7.97 -21.15 6.36
N PRO A 92 7.10 -21.20 7.40
CA PRO A 92 6.32 -20.03 7.82
C PRO A 92 7.21 -18.82 8.12
N SER A 93 8.39 -19.06 8.71
CA SER A 93 9.37 -18.01 9.01
C SER A 93 9.81 -17.24 7.77
N PHE A 94 10.07 -17.94 6.66
CA PHE A 94 10.49 -17.30 5.42
C PHE A 94 9.34 -16.47 4.80
N LEU A 95 8.13 -17.01 4.80
CA LEU A 95 6.94 -16.31 4.28
C LEU A 95 6.65 -15.02 5.07
N TYR A 96 6.69 -15.08 6.41
CA TYR A 96 6.54 -13.88 7.24
C TYR A 96 7.67 -12.88 7.03
N ALA A 97 8.92 -13.33 6.90
CA ALA A 97 10.05 -12.44 6.64
C ALA A 97 9.89 -11.71 5.28
N ALA A 98 9.49 -12.43 4.23
CA ALA A 98 9.20 -11.85 2.93
C ALA A 98 8.05 -10.83 3.03
N ALA A 99 6.95 -11.16 3.73
CA ALA A 99 5.84 -10.25 3.94
C ALA A 99 6.27 -8.97 4.69
N ALA A 100 7.13 -9.10 5.71
CA ALA A 100 7.67 -7.98 6.48
C ALA A 100 8.50 -7.01 5.64
N ILE A 101 9.20 -7.51 4.61
CA ILE A 101 10.02 -6.70 3.70
C ILE A 101 9.16 -6.09 2.58
N ILE A 102 8.23 -6.86 2.02
CA ILE A 102 7.42 -6.42 0.86
C ILE A 102 6.46 -5.29 1.25
N ALA A 103 5.83 -5.37 2.43
CA ALA A 103 4.86 -4.36 2.87
C ALA A 103 5.39 -2.91 2.82
N PRO A 104 6.57 -2.57 3.38
CA PRO A 104 7.11 -1.22 3.32
C PRO A 104 7.66 -0.81 1.95
N CYS A 105 7.85 -1.73 0.99
CA CYS A 105 8.35 -1.41 -0.36
C CYS A 105 7.46 -0.44 -1.15
N ILE A 106 6.22 -0.17 -0.70
CA ILE A 106 5.41 0.91 -1.27
C ILE A 106 6.08 2.28 -1.17
N VAL A 107 6.91 2.52 -0.16
CA VAL A 107 7.61 3.80 0.04
C VAL A 107 8.65 4.02 -1.06
N PRO A 108 9.67 3.16 -1.24
CA PRO A 108 10.64 3.34 -2.31
C PRO A 108 9.99 3.30 -3.70
N TYR A 109 8.93 2.50 -3.91
CA TYR A 109 8.16 2.54 -5.17
C TYR A 109 7.55 3.93 -5.43
N THR A 110 6.96 4.54 -4.40
CA THR A 110 6.34 5.88 -4.54
C THR A 110 7.39 6.95 -4.84
N LEU A 111 8.53 6.90 -4.15
CA LEU A 111 9.59 7.91 -4.30
C LEU A 111 10.36 7.79 -5.62
N THR A 112 10.47 6.60 -6.19
CA THR A 112 11.25 6.38 -7.42
C THR A 112 10.40 6.32 -8.68
N ILE A 113 9.28 5.59 -8.67
CA ILE A 113 8.47 5.35 -9.86
C ILE A 113 7.34 6.37 -10.02
N MET A 114 6.71 6.75 -8.90
CA MET A 114 5.52 7.62 -8.94
C MET A 114 5.84 9.10 -8.81
N ALA A 115 7.00 9.46 -8.25
CA ALA A 115 7.35 10.85 -7.95
C ALA A 115 7.21 11.82 -9.14
N PRO A 116 7.62 11.49 -10.38
CA PRO A 116 7.43 12.39 -11.52
C PRO A 116 5.95 12.64 -11.83
N THR A 117 5.14 11.58 -11.82
CA THR A 117 3.70 11.67 -12.09
C THR A 117 2.97 12.45 -11.00
N ILE A 118 3.29 12.18 -9.73
CA ILE A 118 2.73 12.91 -8.58
C ILE A 118 3.06 14.40 -8.71
N SER A 119 4.33 14.74 -8.95
CA SER A 119 4.78 16.14 -9.03
C SER A 119 4.09 16.91 -10.15
N ALA A 120 3.87 16.27 -11.30
CA ALA A 120 3.17 16.88 -12.42
C ALA A 120 1.70 17.18 -12.09
N ILE A 121 0.97 16.24 -11.48
CA ILE A 121 -0.43 16.47 -11.08
C ILE A 121 -0.52 17.53 -9.97
N VAL A 122 0.41 17.51 -9.01
CA VAL A 122 0.53 18.56 -7.97
C VAL A 122 0.74 19.94 -8.60
N SER A 123 1.58 20.04 -9.64
CA SER A 123 1.80 21.33 -10.33
C SER A 123 0.52 21.89 -10.96
N LYS A 124 -0.34 21.01 -11.50
CA LYS A 124 -1.68 21.37 -11.99
C LYS A 124 -2.59 21.82 -10.85
N ALA A 125 -2.62 21.08 -9.75
CA ALA A 125 -3.42 21.43 -8.57
C ALA A 125 -3.04 22.81 -7.99
N GLN A 126 -1.76 23.17 -8.07
CA GLN A 126 -1.19 24.43 -7.59
C GLN A 126 -1.31 25.58 -8.59
N GLY A 127 -1.79 25.34 -9.82
CA GLY A 127 -1.89 26.37 -10.85
C GLY A 127 -0.54 26.94 -11.29
N LYS A 128 0.53 26.14 -11.27
CA LYS A 128 1.86 26.59 -11.69
C LYS A 128 1.90 26.93 -13.19
N ALA A 129 2.74 27.90 -13.57
CA ALA A 129 2.86 28.36 -14.97
C ALA A 129 3.30 27.25 -15.94
N ASN A 130 4.05 26.27 -15.46
CA ASN A 130 4.49 25.09 -16.21
C ASN A 130 3.63 23.85 -15.96
N ALA A 131 2.39 24.03 -15.47
CA ALA A 131 1.47 22.93 -15.24
C ALA A 131 1.12 22.21 -16.55
N PRO A 132 0.86 20.88 -16.50
CA PRO A 132 0.45 20.14 -17.67
C PRO A 132 -0.87 20.68 -18.25
N SER A 133 -1.01 20.52 -19.57
CA SER A 133 -2.26 20.76 -20.28
C SER A 133 -3.39 19.89 -19.74
N GLU A 134 -4.62 20.16 -20.17
CA GLU A 134 -5.78 19.35 -19.75
C GLU A 134 -5.66 17.88 -20.18
N ALA A 135 -5.24 17.65 -21.42
CA ALA A 135 -5.05 16.31 -21.97
C ALA A 135 -3.94 15.55 -21.23
N GLU A 136 -2.81 16.21 -20.98
CA GLU A 136 -1.71 15.63 -20.21
C GLU A 136 -2.11 15.34 -18.77
N THR A 137 -2.88 16.22 -18.13
CA THR A 137 -3.39 16.01 -16.76
C THR A 137 -4.24 14.74 -16.69
N LYS A 138 -5.16 14.53 -17.65
CA LYS A 138 -5.99 13.32 -17.73
C LYS A 138 -5.14 12.06 -17.92
N ALA A 139 -4.15 12.11 -18.82
CA ALA A 139 -3.23 11.00 -19.03
C ALA A 139 -2.37 10.69 -17.78
N LEU A 140 -1.93 11.72 -17.05
CA LEU A 140 -1.18 11.59 -15.80
C LEU A 140 -2.03 10.96 -14.68
N LEU A 141 -3.30 11.35 -14.55
CA LEU A 141 -4.23 10.74 -13.59
C LEU A 141 -4.44 9.25 -13.88
N GLU A 142 -4.59 8.88 -15.16
CA GLU A 142 -4.73 7.48 -15.55
C GLU A 142 -3.43 6.69 -15.33
N LYS A 143 -2.27 7.28 -15.63
CA LYS A 143 -0.97 6.70 -15.31
C LYS A 143 -0.82 6.48 -13.80
N TRP A 144 -1.17 7.48 -13.00
CA TRP A 144 -1.14 7.38 -11.55
C TRP A 144 -2.09 6.29 -11.03
N ARG A 145 -3.29 6.16 -11.62
CA ARG A 145 -4.26 5.11 -11.29
C ARG A 145 -3.64 3.72 -11.41
N GLY A 146 -2.95 3.45 -12.52
CA GLY A 146 -2.23 2.19 -12.75
C GLY A 146 -1.07 1.99 -11.78
N GLN A 147 -0.23 3.01 -11.58
CA GLN A 147 0.88 2.94 -10.63
C GLN A 147 0.43 2.71 -9.18
N ASN A 148 -0.65 3.38 -8.76
CA ASN A 148 -1.21 3.19 -7.43
C ASN A 148 -1.84 1.79 -7.27
N MET A 149 -2.40 1.20 -8.34
CA MET A 149 -2.83 -0.20 -8.32
C MET A 149 -1.65 -1.15 -8.10
N GLN A 150 -0.48 -0.86 -8.67
CA GLN A 150 0.72 -1.64 -8.40
C GLN A 150 1.13 -1.59 -6.91
N ARG A 151 0.95 -0.45 -6.23
CA ARG A 151 1.14 -0.36 -4.76
C ARG A 151 0.17 -1.27 -4.00
N ALA A 152 -1.08 -1.37 -4.47
CA ALA A 152 -2.04 -2.31 -3.90
C ALA A 152 -1.56 -3.75 -4.07
N TYR A 153 -1.05 -4.14 -5.24
CA TYR A 153 -0.51 -5.48 -5.45
C TYR A 153 0.72 -5.81 -4.60
N ILE A 154 1.62 -4.84 -4.39
CA ILE A 154 2.78 -4.99 -3.49
C ILE A 154 2.30 -5.34 -2.07
N THR A 155 1.39 -4.55 -1.51
CA THR A 155 0.85 -4.82 -0.16
C THR A 155 -0.01 -6.08 -0.10
N GLY A 156 -0.76 -6.36 -1.17
CA GLY A 156 -1.60 -7.55 -1.29
C GLY A 156 -0.76 -8.83 -1.29
N THR A 157 0.42 -8.79 -1.91
CA THR A 157 1.39 -9.90 -1.85
C THR A 157 1.79 -10.19 -0.41
N ALA A 158 2.08 -9.15 0.40
CA ALA A 158 2.39 -9.35 1.81
C ALA A 158 1.22 -9.97 2.60
N ALA A 159 -0.02 -9.58 2.30
CA ALA A 159 -1.22 -10.18 2.90
C ALA A 159 -1.36 -11.67 2.53
N VAL A 160 -1.19 -12.00 1.25
CA VAL A 160 -1.25 -13.39 0.76
C VAL A 160 -0.16 -14.26 1.37
N LEU A 161 1.09 -13.77 1.40
CA LEU A 161 2.20 -14.51 2.01
C LEU A 161 1.96 -14.76 3.50
N SER A 162 1.43 -13.77 4.24
CA SER A 162 1.04 -13.96 5.63
C SER A 162 -0.10 -14.96 5.78
N ALA A 163 -1.12 -14.93 4.92
CA ALA A 163 -2.23 -15.87 4.98
C ALA A 163 -1.74 -17.32 4.76
N ILE A 164 -0.87 -17.53 3.76
CA ILE A 164 -0.24 -18.84 3.52
C ILE A 164 0.58 -19.26 4.75
N ALA A 165 1.37 -18.35 5.34
CA ALA A 165 2.16 -18.63 6.55
C ALA A 165 1.31 -18.93 7.80
N ILE A 166 0.07 -18.48 7.86
CA ILE A 166 -0.87 -18.80 8.94
C ILE A 166 -1.39 -20.23 8.79
N LEU A 167 -1.57 -20.70 7.55
CA LEU A 167 -2.11 -22.02 7.21
C LEU A 167 -1.05 -23.12 7.12
N ALA A 168 0.23 -22.76 7.01
CA ALA A 168 1.36 -23.66 6.84
C ALA A 168 1.80 -24.38 8.12
#